data_AF-A0A0D0KLP5-F1
#
_entry.id   AF-A0A0D0KLP5-F1
#
_cell.length_a   1.000
_cell.length_b   1.000
_cell.length_c   1.000
_cell.angle_alpha   90.00
_cell.angle_beta   90.00
_cell.angle_gamma   90.00
#
_symmetry.space_group_name_H-M   'P 1'
#
loop_
_entity.id
_entity.type
_entity.pdbx_description
1 polymer ?
#
loop_
_entity_poly.entity_id
_entity_poly.type
_entity_poly.pdbx_seq_one_letter_code
_entity_poly.pdbx_strand_id
1 'polypeptide(L)'
;MDRLDAMGVLLSVVEHGSLSAASRALHSPLPTVSRKISELESLLGVRLFTRTSRRILLTEAGESYVVAAREILGRVEEAERRATGEYVAPKGDLTMTAPIVFGRLHVLPVVTDFLKAFPDININLIMSDRPISLADEHIDVALRISRLSDSSLMAIRLGSTRTTVYANPDYL
;
A
#
# COMPACT_ATOMS: atom_id res chain seq x y z
N MET A 1 -25.52 11.77 -4.11
CA MET A 1 -24.06 11.66 -4.27
C MET A 1 -23.70 10.19 -4.32
N ASP A 2 -22.88 9.79 -5.29
CA ASP A 2 -22.19 8.50 -5.21
C ASP A 2 -21.00 8.62 -4.24
N ARG A 3 -21.02 7.82 -3.18
CA ARG A 3 -20.05 7.91 -2.08
C ARG A 3 -18.68 7.36 -2.47
N LEU A 4 -18.62 6.38 -3.38
CA LEU A 4 -17.36 5.81 -3.86
C LEU A 4 -16.67 6.79 -4.79
N ASP A 5 -17.43 7.41 -5.69
CA ASP A 5 -16.95 8.51 -6.54
C ASP A 5 -16.44 9.70 -5.70
N ALA A 6 -17.15 10.07 -4.63
CA ALA A 6 -16.68 11.11 -3.70
C ALA A 6 -15.37 10.74 -2.97
N MET A 7 -15.21 9.46 -2.58
CA MET A 7 -13.96 8.94 -2.03
C MET A 7 -12.82 9.01 -3.06
N GLY A 8 -13.08 8.65 -4.32
CA GLY A 8 -12.08 8.74 -5.40
C GLY A 8 -11.64 10.19 -5.65
N VAL A 9 -12.59 11.13 -5.64
CA VAL A 9 -12.28 12.56 -5.74
C VAL A 9 -11.44 13.05 -4.55
N LEU A 10 -11.74 12.61 -3.33
CA LEU A 10 -10.94 12.93 -2.14
C LEU A 10 -9.49 12.45 -2.29
N LEU A 11 -9.29 11.18 -2.66
CA LEU A 11 -7.95 10.61 -2.84
C LEU A 11 -7.15 11.36 -3.91
N SER A 12 -7.78 11.72 -5.03
CA SER A 12 -7.13 12.50 -6.09
C SER A 12 -6.71 13.90 -5.62
N VAL A 13 -7.51 14.56 -4.78
CA VAL A 13 -7.16 15.87 -4.19
C VAL A 13 -5.95 15.77 -3.26
N VAL A 14 -5.85 14.69 -2.48
CA VAL A 14 -4.70 14.43 -1.61
C VAL A 14 -3.44 14.16 -2.43
N GLU A 15 -3.54 13.29 -3.43
CA GLU A 15 -2.42 12.93 -4.31
C GLU A 15 -1.84 14.15 -5.06
N HIS A 16 -2.72 15.01 -5.59
CA HIS A 16 -2.32 16.16 -6.38
C HIS A 16 -2.13 17.45 -5.56
N GLY A 17 -2.36 17.40 -4.25
CA GLY A 17 -2.15 18.50 -3.29
C GLY A 17 -3.05 19.73 -3.46
N SER A 18 -3.95 19.76 -4.44
CA SER A 18 -4.90 20.86 -4.64
C SER A 18 -6.14 20.44 -5.42
N LEU A 19 -7.27 21.11 -5.15
CA LEU A 19 -8.54 20.90 -5.88
C LEU A 19 -8.41 21.20 -7.38
N SER A 20 -7.60 22.19 -7.75
CA SER A 20 -7.39 22.55 -9.16
C SER A 20 -6.50 21.55 -9.90
N ALA A 21 -5.52 20.95 -9.22
CA ALA A 21 -4.73 19.87 -9.80
C ALA A 21 -5.53 18.57 -9.94
N ALA A 22 -6.32 18.20 -8.93
CA ALA A 22 -7.22 17.05 -9.03
C ALA A 22 -8.31 17.24 -10.10
N SER A 23 -8.85 18.44 -10.25
CA SER A 23 -9.78 18.78 -11.33
C SER A 23 -9.18 18.52 -12.73
N ARG A 24 -7.90 18.86 -12.93
CA ARG A 24 -7.18 18.57 -14.17
C ARG A 24 -6.94 17.06 -14.36
N ALA A 25 -6.53 16.36 -13.31
CA ALA A 25 -6.27 14.92 -13.35
C ALA A 25 -7.53 14.09 -13.62
N LEU A 26 -8.66 14.48 -13.03
CA LEU A 26 -9.96 13.81 -13.17
C LEU A 26 -10.75 14.24 -14.41
N HIS A 27 -10.23 15.16 -15.22
CA HIS A 27 -10.96 15.81 -16.32
C HIS A 27 -12.36 16.34 -15.91
N SER A 28 -12.49 16.78 -14.66
CA SER A 28 -13.75 17.21 -14.08
C SER A 28 -13.69 18.70 -13.72
N PRO A 29 -14.73 19.51 -13.98
CA PRO A 29 -14.76 20.91 -13.59
C PRO A 29 -14.48 21.12 -12.08
N LEU A 30 -13.67 22.13 -11.76
CA LEU A 30 -13.34 22.49 -10.36
C LEU A 30 -14.57 22.68 -9.45
N PRO A 31 -15.67 23.32 -9.89
CA PRO A 31 -16.88 23.41 -9.08
C PRO A 31 -17.46 22.04 -8.71
N THR A 32 -17.39 21.06 -9.61
CA THR A 32 -17.85 19.69 -9.38
C THR A 32 -16.99 18.99 -8.33
N VAL A 33 -15.66 19.11 -8.43
CA VAL A 33 -14.72 18.56 -7.44
C VAL A 33 -14.97 19.18 -6.07
N SER A 34 -15.06 20.51 -5.99
CA SER A 34 -15.34 21.22 -4.74
C SER A 34 -16.69 20.83 -4.13
N ARG A 35 -17.73 20.66 -4.97
CA ARG A 35 -19.06 20.25 -4.52
C ARG A 35 -19.03 18.83 -3.96
N LYS A 36 -18.39 17.88 -4.64
CA LYS A 36 -18.25 16.49 -4.15
C LYS A 36 -17.51 16.43 -2.81
N ILE A 37 -16.46 17.22 -2.61
CA ILE A 37 -15.80 17.27 -1.29
C ILE A 37 -16.74 17.87 -0.23
N SER A 38 -17.42 18.96 -0.54
CA SER A 38 -18.30 19.64 0.43
C SER A 38 -19.51 18.78 0.84
N GLU A 39 -20.11 18.08 -0.12
CA GLU A 39 -21.19 17.13 0.13
C GLU A 39 -20.71 15.94 0.97
N LEU A 40 -19.46 15.48 0.77
CA LEU A 40 -18.86 14.40 1.57
C LEU A 40 -18.61 14.83 3.01
N GLU A 41 -18.04 16.03 3.21
CA GLU A 41 -17.86 16.63 4.54
C GLU A 41 -19.20 16.81 5.25
N SER A 42 -20.22 17.28 4.54
CA SER A 42 -21.59 17.44 5.07
C SER A 42 -22.19 16.11 5.52
N LEU A 43 -22.02 15.06 4.72
CA LEU A 43 -22.50 13.71 5.05
C LEU A 43 -21.81 13.13 6.29
N LEU A 44 -20.51 13.37 6.44
CA LEU A 44 -19.72 12.89 7.59
C LEU A 44 -19.89 13.77 8.83
N GLY A 45 -20.43 14.98 8.68
CA GLY A 45 -20.54 15.97 9.76
C GLY A 45 -19.19 16.52 10.23
N VAL A 46 -18.12 16.31 9.47
CA VAL A 46 -16.75 16.72 9.81
C VAL A 46 -16.05 17.31 8.60
N ARG A 47 -15.10 18.21 8.87
CA ARG A 47 -14.22 18.78 7.85
C ARG A 47 -13.04 17.84 7.63
N LEU A 48 -12.82 17.44 6.39
CA LEU A 48 -11.68 16.60 5.97
C LEU A 48 -10.47 17.46 5.62
N PHE A 49 -10.71 18.70 5.17
CA PHE A 49 -9.66 19.65 4.82
C PHE A 49 -9.70 20.92 5.67
N THR A 50 -8.51 21.42 6.01
CA THR A 50 -8.30 22.77 6.55
C THR A 50 -7.92 23.72 5.43
N ARG A 51 -8.63 24.86 5.36
CA ARG A 51 -8.28 25.97 4.48
C ARG A 51 -7.20 26.82 5.13
N THR A 52 -5.97 26.69 4.64
CA THR A 52 -4.92 27.69 4.86
C THR A 52 -4.71 28.43 3.54
N SER A 53 -4.42 29.73 3.59
CA SER A 53 -4.40 30.65 2.42
C SER A 53 -3.42 30.27 1.28
N ARG A 54 -2.62 29.21 1.45
CA ARG A 54 -1.64 28.74 0.44
C ARG A 54 -1.61 27.22 0.24
N ARG A 55 -2.27 26.41 1.07
CA ARG A 55 -2.21 24.93 1.01
C ARG A 55 -3.47 24.29 1.57
N ILE A 56 -3.89 23.21 0.93
CA ILE A 56 -4.88 22.28 1.45
C ILE A 56 -4.14 21.31 2.36
N LEU A 57 -4.56 21.23 3.63
CA LEU A 57 -4.05 20.29 4.61
C LEU A 57 -5.18 19.39 5.07
N LEU A 58 -4.88 18.11 5.32
CA LEU A 58 -5.85 17.20 5.91
C LEU A 58 -6.05 17.56 7.39
N THR A 59 -7.26 17.35 7.88
CA THR A 59 -7.52 17.27 9.33
C THR A 59 -7.17 15.87 9.82
N GLU A 60 -7.11 15.65 11.14
CA GLU A 60 -6.96 14.30 11.71
C GLU A 60 -8.07 13.34 11.22
N ALA A 61 -9.32 13.84 11.17
CA ALA A 61 -10.43 13.11 10.58
C ALA A 61 -10.22 12.85 9.07
N GLY A 62 -9.64 13.81 8.35
CA GLY A 62 -9.24 13.68 6.95
C GLY A 62 -8.20 12.59 6.72
N GLU A 63 -7.14 12.54 7.52
CA GLU A 63 -6.10 11.51 7.44
C GLU A 63 -6.67 10.11 7.67
N SER A 64 -7.44 9.93 8.75
CA SER A 64 -8.09 8.65 9.05
C SER A 64 -9.07 8.24 7.94
N TYR A 65 -9.86 9.18 7.42
CA TYR A 65 -10.83 8.89 6.36
C TYR A 65 -10.16 8.58 5.02
N VAL A 66 -9.00 9.17 4.71
CA VAL A 66 -8.22 8.85 3.50
C VAL A 66 -7.70 7.42 3.54
N VAL A 67 -7.21 6.97 4.69
CA VAL A 67 -6.78 5.57 4.89
C VAL A 67 -7.97 4.62 4.65
N ALA A 68 -9.10 4.89 5.31
CA ALA A 68 -10.31 4.08 5.16
C ALA A 68 -10.86 4.11 3.72
N ALA A 69 -10.85 5.27 3.06
CA ALA A 69 -11.32 5.41 1.68
C ALA A 69 -10.49 4.58 0.69
N ARG A 70 -9.17 4.54 0.87
CA ARG A 70 -8.26 3.72 0.05
C ARG A 70 -8.56 2.23 0.21
N GLU A 71 -8.74 1.76 1.43
CA GLU A 71 -9.09 0.37 1.71
C GLU A 71 -10.44 0.00 1.10
N ILE A 72 -11.47 0.84 1.32
CA ILE A 72 -12.83 0.59 0.80
C ILE A 72 -12.82 0.49 -0.73
N LEU A 73 -12.21 1.46 -1.42
CA LEU A 73 -12.15 1.43 -2.89
C LEU A 73 -11.36 0.23 -3.39
N GLY A 74 -10.25 -0.13 -2.74
CA GLY A 74 -9.50 -1.34 -3.06
C GLY A 74 -10.35 -2.61 -2.95
N ARG A 75 -11.16 -2.75 -1.90
CA ARG A 75 -12.07 -3.89 -1.75
C ARG A 75 -13.22 -3.90 -2.75
N VAL A 76 -13.74 -2.73 -3.12
CA VAL A 76 -14.77 -2.62 -4.15
C VAL A 76 -14.20 -3.09 -5.48
N GLU A 77 -13.04 -2.57 -5.89
CA GLU A 77 -12.39 -3.02 -7.11
C GLU A 77 -12.09 -4.53 -7.08
N GLU A 78 -11.67 -5.07 -5.94
CA GLU A 78 -11.46 -6.52 -5.79
C GLU A 78 -12.76 -7.32 -5.94
N ALA A 79 -13.86 -6.83 -5.37
CA ALA A 79 -15.17 -7.47 -5.53
C ALA A 79 -15.66 -7.42 -6.99
N GLU A 80 -15.47 -6.28 -7.66
CA GLU A 80 -15.79 -6.11 -9.08
C GLU A 80 -14.94 -7.03 -9.96
N ARG A 81 -13.62 -7.10 -9.73
CA ARG A 81 -12.70 -8.03 -10.42
C ARG A 81 -13.10 -9.50 -10.23
N ARG A 82 -13.51 -9.89 -9.02
CA ARG A 82 -14.03 -11.24 -8.75
C ARG A 82 -15.34 -11.52 -9.49
N ALA A 83 -16.22 -10.54 -9.57
CA ALA A 83 -17.53 -10.67 -10.22
C ALA A 83 -17.42 -10.75 -11.76
N THR A 84 -16.45 -10.06 -12.36
CA THR A 84 -16.20 -10.11 -13.81
C THR A 84 -15.47 -11.37 -14.26
N GLY A 85 -15.09 -12.26 -13.34
CA GLY A 85 -14.29 -13.46 -13.65
C GLY A 85 -12.84 -13.11 -14.01
N GLU A 86 -12.46 -11.85 -13.84
CA GLU A 86 -11.12 -11.34 -14.03
C GLU A 86 -10.27 -11.67 -12.79
N TYR A 87 -9.75 -12.89 -12.73
CA TYR A 87 -8.31 -12.98 -12.44
C TYR A 87 -7.58 -12.38 -13.65
N VAL A 88 -7.72 -11.07 -13.88
CA VAL A 88 -6.72 -10.30 -14.63
C VAL A 88 -5.44 -10.55 -13.87
N ALA A 89 -4.40 -10.93 -14.60
CA ALA A 89 -3.07 -11.16 -14.06
C ALA A 89 -2.76 -10.14 -12.94
N PRO A 90 -2.29 -10.59 -11.77
CA PRO A 90 -1.99 -9.70 -10.66
C PRO A 90 -1.13 -8.54 -11.16
N LYS A 91 -1.49 -7.32 -10.73
CA LYS A 91 -0.93 -6.04 -11.18
C LYS A 91 -0.84 -5.05 -10.02
N GLY A 92 0.05 -4.08 -10.10
CA GLY A 92 0.24 -3.02 -9.10
C GLY A 92 1.54 -3.14 -8.30
N ASP A 93 1.67 -2.35 -7.23
CA ASP A 93 2.88 -2.28 -6.43
C ASP A 93 2.79 -3.18 -5.19
N LEU A 94 3.89 -3.87 -4.88
CA LEU A 94 4.04 -4.71 -3.70
C LEU A 94 5.35 -4.38 -2.98
N THR A 95 5.26 -3.88 -1.75
CA THR A 95 6.43 -3.61 -0.91
C THR A 95 6.67 -4.77 0.05
N MET A 96 7.87 -5.34 0.00
CA MET A 96 8.23 -6.47 0.85
C MET A 96 9.61 -6.34 1.48
N THR A 97 9.82 -6.99 2.62
CA THR A 97 11.12 -7.01 3.30
C THR A 97 11.63 -8.42 3.57
N ALA A 98 12.94 -8.60 3.50
CA ALA A 98 13.64 -9.85 3.80
C ALA A 98 15.03 -9.60 4.44
N PRO A 99 15.61 -10.55 5.19
CA PRO A 99 17.00 -10.47 5.64
C PRO A 99 17.96 -10.35 4.46
N ILE A 100 19.10 -9.69 4.63
CA ILE A 100 19.97 -9.31 3.50
C ILE A 100 20.48 -10.54 2.75
N VAL A 101 21.11 -11.48 3.47
CA VAL A 101 21.71 -12.67 2.85
C VAL A 101 20.65 -13.63 2.33
N PHE A 102 19.59 -13.86 3.11
CA PHE A 102 18.51 -14.77 2.73
C PHE A 102 17.69 -14.22 1.57
N GLY A 103 17.42 -12.91 1.60
CA GLY A 103 16.75 -12.16 0.54
C GLY A 103 17.48 -12.32 -0.78
N ARG A 104 18.79 -12.09 -0.79
CA ARG A 104 19.62 -12.25 -1.99
C ARG A 104 19.64 -13.70 -2.51
N LEU A 105 19.83 -14.68 -1.63
CA LEU A 105 20.05 -16.08 -2.02
C LEU A 105 18.76 -16.82 -2.40
N HIS A 106 17.63 -16.50 -1.77
CA HIS A 106 16.40 -17.29 -1.87
C HIS A 106 15.17 -16.49 -2.31
N VAL A 107 15.04 -15.22 -1.89
CA VAL A 107 13.86 -14.42 -2.23
C VAL A 107 13.98 -13.81 -3.61
N LEU A 108 15.14 -13.23 -3.94
CA LEU A 108 15.36 -12.55 -5.22
C LEU A 108 15.14 -13.46 -6.43
N PRO A 109 15.58 -14.74 -6.46
CA PRO A 109 15.27 -15.64 -7.57
C PRO A 109 13.76 -15.86 -7.75
N VAL A 110 13.03 -16.09 -6.66
CA VAL A 110 11.57 -16.29 -6.68
C VAL A 110 10.85 -15.04 -7.14
N VAL A 111 11.24 -13.86 -6.63
CA VAL A 111 10.71 -12.56 -7.07
C VAL A 111 10.97 -12.36 -8.56
N THR A 112 12.15 -12.71 -9.05
CA THR A 112 12.50 -12.58 -10.47
C THR A 112 11.61 -13.47 -11.34
N ASP A 113 11.37 -14.72 -10.94
CA ASP A 113 10.48 -15.62 -11.68
C ASP A 113 9.01 -15.21 -11.58
N PHE A 114 8.60 -14.65 -10.44
CA PHE A 114 7.26 -14.09 -10.25
C PHE A 114 7.02 -12.87 -11.15
N LEU A 115 7.97 -11.94 -11.25
CA LEU A 115 7.87 -10.78 -12.14
C LEU A 115 7.87 -11.17 -13.63
N LYS A 116 8.51 -12.29 -14.01
CA LYS A 116 8.39 -12.84 -15.37
C LYS A 116 6.98 -13.37 -15.66
N ALA A 117 6.35 -14.01 -14.67
CA ALA A 117 5.00 -14.53 -14.81
C ALA A 117 3.94 -13.42 -14.78
N PHE A 118 4.22 -12.31 -14.08
CA PHE A 118 3.30 -11.20 -13.85
C PHE A 118 4.00 -9.85 -14.10
N PRO A 119 4.13 -9.43 -15.37
CA PRO A 119 4.90 -8.25 -15.74
C PRO A 119 4.26 -6.91 -15.34
N ASP A 120 2.97 -6.91 -14.98
CA ASP A 120 2.24 -5.72 -14.53
C ASP A 120 2.40 -5.45 -13.02
N ILE A 121 3.25 -6.21 -12.34
CA ILE A 121 3.57 -6.02 -10.92
C ILE A 121 4.91 -5.31 -10.79
N ASN A 122 4.99 -4.32 -9.91
CA ASN A 122 6.26 -3.79 -9.42
C ASN A 122 6.50 -4.27 -8.00
N ILE A 123 7.72 -4.75 -7.72
CA ILE A 123 8.10 -5.16 -6.36
C ILE A 123 9.18 -4.22 -5.83
N ASN A 124 8.91 -3.59 -4.69
CA ASN A 124 9.91 -2.90 -3.89
C ASN A 124 10.44 -3.85 -2.80
N LEU A 125 11.61 -4.45 -3.03
CA LEU A 125 12.24 -5.40 -2.11
C LEU A 125 13.26 -4.70 -1.18
N ILE A 126 12.88 -4.51 0.07
CA ILE A 126 13.71 -3.91 1.13
C ILE A 126 14.50 -5.00 1.85
N MET A 127 15.81 -5.04 1.65
CA MET A 127 16.70 -5.99 2.33
C MET A 127 17.26 -5.40 3.62
N SER A 128 16.87 -5.96 4.77
CA SER A 128 17.29 -5.48 6.10
C SER A 128 17.25 -6.59 7.15
N ASP A 129 18.29 -6.69 7.97
CA ASP A 129 18.36 -7.62 9.10
C ASP A 129 17.75 -7.03 10.39
N ARG A 130 17.39 -5.74 10.38
CA ARG A 130 16.72 -5.09 11.51
C ARG A 130 15.23 -5.40 11.49
N PRO A 131 14.58 -5.49 12.67
CA PRO A 131 13.14 -5.47 12.74
C PRO A 131 12.62 -4.15 12.18
N ILE A 132 11.68 -4.24 11.23
CA ILE A 132 11.01 -3.12 10.60
C ILE A 132 9.52 -3.21 10.95
N SER A 133 8.92 -2.08 11.30
CA SER A 133 7.47 -1.98 11.50
C SER A 133 6.76 -2.03 10.15
N LEU A 134 5.97 -3.08 9.93
CA LEU A 134 5.25 -3.23 8.66
C LEU A 134 4.20 -2.12 8.47
N ALA A 135 3.55 -1.70 9.57
CA ALA A 135 2.52 -0.68 9.54
C ALA A 135 3.10 0.71 9.23
N ASP A 136 4.17 1.10 9.91
CA ASP A 136 4.75 2.44 9.76
C ASP A 136 5.47 2.61 8.42
N GLU A 137 6.12 1.54 7.93
CA GLU A 137 6.90 1.57 6.67
C GLU A 137 6.08 1.13 5.44
N HIS A 138 4.77 0.96 5.56
CA HIS A 138 3.87 0.58 4.46
C HIS A 138 4.34 -0.69 3.73
N ILE A 139 4.73 -1.71 4.50
CA ILE A 139 5.20 -2.99 3.98
C ILE A 139 4.05 -3.98 3.97
N ASP A 140 3.74 -4.50 2.78
CA ASP A 140 2.66 -5.47 2.57
C ASP A 140 3.04 -6.86 3.09
N VAL A 141 4.30 -7.28 2.89
CA VAL A 141 4.78 -8.63 3.24
C VAL A 141 6.18 -8.61 3.83
N ALA A 142 6.39 -9.31 4.93
CA ALA A 142 7.72 -9.52 5.51
C ALA A 142 8.08 -11.01 5.56
N LEU A 143 9.21 -11.37 4.96
CA LEU A 143 9.86 -12.65 5.17
C LEU A 143 10.87 -12.50 6.31
N ARG A 144 10.75 -13.30 7.37
CA ARG A 144 11.64 -13.23 8.53
C ARG A 144 12.06 -14.63 9.00
N ILE A 145 13.27 -14.72 9.54
CA ILE A 145 13.81 -15.93 10.19
C ILE A 145 13.69 -15.74 11.70
N SER A 146 12.46 -15.60 12.17
CA SER A 146 12.14 -15.39 13.57
C SER A 146 10.73 -15.88 13.85
N ARG A 147 10.37 -15.96 15.14
CA ARG A 147 8.97 -16.07 15.52
C ARG A 147 8.34 -14.68 15.44
N LEU A 148 7.10 -14.63 15.00
CA LEU A 148 6.29 -13.43 15.11
C LEU A 148 6.00 -13.20 16.60
N SER A 149 6.37 -12.03 17.10
CA SER A 149 5.97 -11.54 18.43
C SER A 149 4.47 -11.24 18.46
N ASP A 150 3.85 -11.25 19.65
CA ASP A 150 2.41 -10.97 19.80
C ASP A 150 2.02 -9.69 19.05
N SER A 151 1.21 -9.88 18.01
CA SER A 151 0.75 -8.82 17.11
C SER A 151 -0.51 -9.30 16.39
N SER A 152 -1.23 -8.37 15.76
CA SER A 152 -2.38 -8.69 14.89
C SER A 152 -1.97 -9.22 13.50
N LEU A 153 -0.67 -9.40 13.25
CA LEU A 153 -0.16 -9.85 11.96
C LEU A 153 -0.39 -11.35 11.78
N MET A 154 -0.68 -11.76 10.54
CA MET A 154 -0.75 -13.18 10.17
C MET A 154 0.62 -13.67 9.71
N ALA A 155 1.07 -14.82 10.22
CA ALA A 155 2.31 -15.45 9.81
C ALA A 155 2.06 -16.83 9.18
N ILE A 156 2.72 -17.08 8.04
CA ILE A 156 2.75 -18.39 7.38
C ILE A 156 4.16 -18.94 7.50
N ARG A 157 4.30 -20.16 8.04
CA ARG A 157 5.60 -20.83 8.12
C ARG A 157 6.00 -21.37 6.75
N LEU A 158 7.07 -20.83 6.19
CA LEU A 158 7.64 -21.30 4.91
C LEU A 158 8.68 -22.41 5.06
N GLY A 159 9.34 -22.50 6.23
CA GLY A 159 10.40 -23.48 6.45
C GLY A 159 11.13 -23.31 7.78
N SER A 160 12.37 -23.79 7.82
CA SER A 160 13.30 -23.62 8.95
C SER A 160 14.75 -23.61 8.46
N THR A 161 15.61 -22.89 9.17
CA THR A 161 17.05 -22.84 8.93
C THR A 161 17.80 -23.56 10.06
N ARG A 162 19.04 -23.97 9.78
CA ARG A 162 19.96 -24.52 10.78
C ARG A 162 21.28 -23.74 10.75
N THR A 163 21.89 -23.55 11.91
CA THR A 163 23.21 -22.95 12.04
C THR A 163 24.26 -24.05 12.11
N THR A 164 25.31 -23.94 11.31
CA THR A 164 26.44 -24.89 11.30
C THR A 164 27.75 -24.10 11.32
N VAL A 165 28.76 -24.61 12.02
CA VAL A 165 30.10 -24.02 12.10
C VAL A 165 31.00 -24.64 11.02
N TYR A 166 31.75 -23.80 10.31
CA TYR A 166 32.70 -24.20 9.29
C TYR A 166 34.03 -23.49 9.53
N ALA A 167 35.14 -24.12 9.13
CA ALA A 167 36.48 -23.53 9.14
C ALA A 167 37.19 -23.85 7.83
N ASN A 168 38.11 -22.97 7.41
CA ASN A 168 39.00 -23.26 6.28
C ASN A 168 39.94 -24.42 6.68
N PRO A 169 40.09 -25.47 5.86
CA PRO A 169 41.07 -26.52 6.11
C PRO A 169 42.48 -26.01 6.41
N ASP A 170 42.91 -24.93 5.77
CA ASP A 170 44.26 -24.34 5.96
C ASP A 170 44.44 -23.64 7.31
N TYR A 171 43.34 -23.41 8.04
CA TYR A 171 43.35 -22.79 9.37
C TYR A 171 43.38 -23.82 10.52
N LEU A 172 43.08 -25.09 10.24
CA LEU A 172 43.03 -26.20 11.19
C LEU A 172 44.32 -27.03 11.18
#